data_AF-A0A661H2I7-F1
#
_entry.id   AF-A0A661H2I7-F1
#
_cell.length_a   1.000
_cell.length_b   1.000
_cell.length_c   1.000
_cell.angle_alpha   90.00
_cell.angle_beta   90.00
_cell.angle_gamma   90.00
#
_symmetry.space_group_name_H-M   'P 1'
#
loop_
_entity.id
_entity.type
_entity.pdbx_description
1 polymer ?
#
loop_
_entity_poly.entity_id
_entity_poly.type
_entity_poly.pdbx_seq_one_letter_code
_entity_poly.pdbx_strand_id
1 'polypeptide(L)'
;SAVDLGMTAFTAGSTAGDIDIERASVLLGAVGETIQLSEDLIDAVTAVSGTGPAYVFLLAESMTEAAIREGLPHHAAEKLVHQTLWGAGALLAASEKSAFRLRGEVTSPGGTTAAALHVLEEGGFRSLMQDAIQSAARQSRFLGEQASE
;
A
#
# COMPACT_ATOMS: atom_id res chain seq x y z
N SER A 1 -14.19 13.74 1.48
CA SER A 1 -14.13 13.59 2.95
C SER A 1 -12.86 12.85 3.30
N ALA A 2 -12.23 13.15 4.44
CA ALA A 2 -11.19 12.28 4.99
C ALA A 2 -11.81 10.92 5.37
N VAL A 3 -11.00 9.86 5.34
CA VAL A 3 -11.44 8.48 5.65
C VAL A 3 -10.78 7.90 6.90
N ASP A 4 -9.88 8.64 7.56
CA ASP A 4 -9.22 8.30 8.83
C ASP A 4 -8.55 6.91 8.87
N LEU A 5 -8.06 6.45 7.72
CA LEU A 5 -7.36 5.18 7.53
C LEU A 5 -5.91 5.40 7.05
N GLY A 6 -5.27 6.46 7.57
CA GLY A 6 -3.86 6.72 7.32
C GLY A 6 -2.93 5.73 8.02
N MET A 7 -1.66 5.74 7.62
CA MET A 7 -0.58 5.03 8.32
C MET A 7 0.58 5.99 8.53
N THR A 8 0.93 6.26 9.78
CA THR A 8 2.01 7.16 10.14
C THR A 8 3.09 6.41 10.89
N ALA A 9 4.29 6.31 10.31
CA ALA A 9 5.44 5.92 11.11
C ALA A 9 6.08 7.17 11.75
N PHE A 10 6.63 7.01 12.93
CA PHE A 10 7.39 8.05 13.60
C PHE A 10 8.60 7.45 14.32
N THR A 11 9.60 8.31 14.55
CA THR A 11 10.80 7.98 15.33
C THR A 11 10.86 8.88 16.56
N ALA A 12 11.41 8.36 17.66
CA ALA A 12 11.63 9.14 18.87
C ALA A 12 13.01 9.83 18.80
N GLY A 13 13.04 11.13 19.07
CA GLY A 13 14.30 11.87 19.21
C GLY A 13 15.07 11.44 20.44
N SER A 14 16.39 11.68 20.46
CA SER A 14 17.30 11.26 21.55
C SER A 14 16.97 11.84 22.93
N THR A 15 16.18 12.91 22.98
CA THR A 15 15.73 13.56 24.21
C THR A 15 14.25 13.31 24.55
N ALA A 16 13.52 12.59 23.70
CA ALA A 16 12.10 12.32 23.90
C ALA A 16 11.91 11.24 24.97
N GLY A 17 11.07 11.53 25.97
CA GLY A 17 10.67 10.56 26.98
C GLY A 17 9.37 9.82 26.59
N ASP A 18 8.99 8.83 27.40
CA ASP A 18 7.78 8.01 27.16
C ASP A 18 6.51 8.85 27.02
N ILE A 19 6.40 9.95 27.79
CA ILE A 19 5.25 10.86 27.73
C ILE A 19 5.18 11.61 26.38
N ASP A 20 6.32 11.97 25.80
CA ASP A 20 6.38 12.64 24.50
C ASP A 20 5.97 11.68 23.39
N ILE A 21 6.45 10.43 23.47
CA ILE A 21 6.12 9.34 22.55
C ILE A 21 4.61 9.03 22.61
N GLU A 22 4.04 8.90 23.82
CA GLU A 22 2.62 8.64 24.00
C GLU A 22 1.76 9.77 23.41
N ARG A 23 2.11 11.03 23.68
CA ARG A 23 1.42 12.19 23.11
C ARG A 23 1.51 12.23 21.59
N ALA A 24 2.68 11.97 21.03
CA ALA A 24 2.86 11.91 19.58
C ALA A 24 2.00 10.80 18.97
N SER A 25 1.99 9.59 19.56
CA SER A 25 1.16 8.48 19.11
C SER A 25 -0.33 8.81 19.15
N VAL A 26 -0.83 9.44 20.22
CA VAL A 26 -2.23 9.89 20.32
C VAL A 26 -2.58 10.91 19.24
N LEU A 27 -1.73 11.91 19.02
CA LEU A 27 -1.99 12.96 18.02
C LEU A 27 -1.96 12.40 16.59
N LEU A 28 -0.94 11.60 16.26
CA LEU A 28 -0.79 11.02 14.94
C LEU A 28 -1.86 9.93 14.67
N GLY A 29 -2.29 9.24 15.73
CA GLY A 29 -3.35 8.23 15.68
C GLY A 29 -4.76 8.80 15.44
N ALA A 30 -4.94 10.12 15.50
CA ALA A 30 -6.23 10.75 15.24
C ALA A 30 -6.72 10.59 13.79
N VAL A 31 -5.83 10.24 12.85
CA VAL A 31 -6.14 10.14 11.41
C VAL A 31 -5.81 8.76 10.82
N GLY A 32 -5.51 7.77 11.66
CA GLY A 32 -5.18 6.41 11.24
C GLY A 32 -4.29 5.67 12.24
N GLU A 33 -3.61 4.64 11.77
CA GLU A 33 -2.72 3.82 12.59
C GLU A 33 -1.33 4.43 12.69
N THR A 34 -0.62 4.13 13.79
CA THR A 34 0.75 4.60 14.01
C THR A 34 1.70 3.46 14.29
N ILE A 35 2.95 3.61 13.88
CA ILE A 35 4.04 2.68 14.22
C ILE A 35 5.31 3.44 14.59
N GLN A 36 5.89 3.11 15.73
CA GLN A 36 7.20 3.62 16.10
C GLN A 36 8.28 2.75 15.45
N LEU A 37 9.19 3.37 14.70
CA LEU A 37 10.32 2.71 14.04
C LEU A 37 11.60 3.49 14.26
N SER A 38 12.74 2.87 13.97
CA SER A 38 14.03 3.55 13.96
C SER A 38 14.14 4.51 12.78
N GLU A 39 14.91 5.58 12.96
CA GLU A 39 15.05 6.66 11.98
C GLU A 39 15.61 6.18 10.62
N ASP A 40 16.51 5.20 10.64
CA ASP A 40 17.10 4.59 9.43
C ASP A 40 16.08 3.85 8.55
N LEU A 41 14.87 3.58 9.06
CA LEU A 41 13.79 2.94 8.33
C LEU A 41 12.80 3.92 7.70
N ILE A 42 12.89 5.23 8.02
CA ILE A 42 11.87 6.20 7.61
C ILE A 42 11.79 6.35 6.08
N ASP A 43 12.90 6.26 5.34
CA ASP A 43 12.86 6.26 3.87
C ASP A 43 12.12 5.06 3.29
N ALA A 44 12.25 3.89 3.94
CA ALA A 44 11.52 2.69 3.56
C ALA A 44 10.02 2.84 3.87
N VAL A 45 9.68 3.47 4.99
CA VAL A 45 8.28 3.83 5.30
C VAL A 45 7.72 4.74 4.22
N THR A 46 8.43 5.82 3.87
CA THR A 46 7.99 6.76 2.83
C THR A 46 7.71 6.03 1.52
N ALA A 47 8.58 5.10 1.12
CA ALA A 47 8.39 4.30 -0.07
C ALA A 47 7.16 3.36 0.01
N VAL A 48 6.85 2.82 1.19
CA VAL A 48 5.76 1.85 1.37
C VAL A 48 4.41 2.50 1.65
N SER A 49 4.31 3.34 2.68
CA SER A 49 3.03 3.92 3.12
C SER A 49 2.80 5.35 2.61
N GLY A 50 3.86 6.17 2.51
CA GLY A 50 3.74 7.52 1.96
C GLY A 50 3.44 7.51 0.46
N THR A 51 4.17 6.69 -0.29
CA THR A 51 3.98 6.51 -1.75
C THR A 51 2.91 5.45 -2.06
N GLY A 52 2.64 4.56 -1.11
CA GLY A 52 1.73 3.41 -1.24
C GLY A 52 0.38 3.70 -1.90
N PRO A 53 -0.37 4.73 -1.48
CA PRO A 53 -1.66 5.07 -2.08
C PRO A 53 -1.58 5.28 -3.60
N ALA A 54 -0.49 5.86 -4.12
CA ALA A 54 -0.32 6.05 -5.55
C ALA A 54 -0.22 4.73 -6.32
N TYR A 55 0.40 3.70 -5.74
CA TYR A 55 0.45 2.36 -6.34
C TYR A 55 -0.94 1.73 -6.43
N VAL A 56 -1.76 1.91 -5.40
CA VAL A 56 -3.14 1.40 -5.36
C VAL A 56 -4.04 2.15 -6.35
N PHE A 57 -3.88 3.47 -6.49
CA PHE A 57 -4.64 4.26 -7.46
C PHE A 57 -4.26 3.91 -8.91
N LEU A 58 -2.97 3.72 -9.19
CA LEU A 58 -2.51 3.26 -10.51
C LEU A 58 -3.04 1.85 -10.84
N LEU A 59 -3.08 0.95 -9.84
CA LEU A 59 -3.71 -0.35 -10.00
C LEU A 59 -5.21 -0.22 -10.31
N ALA A 60 -5.93 0.63 -9.58
CA ALA A 60 -7.35 0.88 -9.80
C ALA A 60 -7.65 1.42 -11.20
N GLU A 61 -6.86 2.40 -11.64
CA GLU A 61 -6.92 2.97 -12.98
C GLU A 61 -6.69 1.88 -14.04
N SER A 62 -5.60 1.13 -13.92
CA SER A 62 -5.26 0.05 -14.85
C SER A 62 -6.33 -1.04 -14.94
N MET A 63 -6.90 -1.44 -13.80
CA MET A 63 -7.99 -2.42 -13.74
C MET A 63 -9.27 -1.89 -14.40
N THR A 64 -9.59 -0.61 -14.19
CA THR A 64 -10.79 0.03 -14.76
C THR A 64 -10.68 0.11 -16.28
N GLU A 65 -9.52 0.52 -16.80
CA GLU A 65 -9.27 0.54 -18.25
C GLU A 65 -9.32 -0.85 -18.89
N ALA A 66 -8.79 -1.87 -18.21
CA ALA A 66 -8.86 -3.25 -18.69
C ALA A 66 -10.31 -3.75 -18.70
N ALA A 67 -11.08 -3.48 -17.64
CA ALA A 67 -12.50 -3.83 -17.56
C ALA A 67 -13.34 -3.18 -18.67
N ILE A 68 -13.06 -1.92 -19.02
CA ILE A 68 -13.73 -1.24 -20.14
C ILE A 68 -13.36 -1.89 -21.48
N ARG A 69 -12.10 -2.30 -21.67
CA ARG A 69 -11.66 -3.03 -22.87
C ARG A 69 -12.35 -4.39 -23.03
N GLU A 70 -12.71 -5.04 -21.92
CA GLU A 70 -13.53 -6.25 -21.89
C GLU A 70 -15.04 -5.98 -22.11
N GLY A 71 -15.42 -4.72 -22.39
CA GLY A 71 -16.78 -4.35 -22.78
C GLY A 71 -17.66 -3.81 -21.66
N LEU A 72 -17.12 -3.61 -20.45
CA LEU A 72 -17.90 -2.98 -19.38
C LEU A 72 -18.09 -1.48 -19.63
N PRO A 73 -19.29 -0.93 -19.37
CA PRO A 73 -19.46 0.51 -19.36
C PRO A 73 -18.67 1.11 -18.19
N HIS A 74 -18.11 2.30 -18.40
CA HIS A 74 -17.20 2.96 -17.44
C HIS A 74 -17.73 2.99 -15.99
N HIS A 75 -18.99 3.38 -15.79
CA HIS A 75 -19.61 3.43 -14.45
C HIS A 75 -19.65 2.06 -13.74
N ALA A 76 -19.78 0.96 -14.48
CA ALA A 76 -19.77 -0.38 -13.91
C ALA A 76 -18.35 -0.83 -13.61
N ALA A 77 -17.40 -0.55 -14.51
CA ALA A 77 -15.98 -0.84 -14.31
C ALA A 77 -15.44 -0.16 -13.04
N GLU A 78 -15.65 1.14 -12.89
CA GLU A 78 -15.24 1.89 -11.69
C GLU A 78 -15.84 1.30 -10.42
N LYS A 79 -17.16 1.05 -10.42
CA LYS A 79 -17.86 0.50 -9.25
C LYS A 79 -17.32 -0.87 -8.86
N LEU A 80 -17.06 -1.75 -9.83
CA LEU A 80 -16.50 -3.09 -9.60
C LEU A 80 -15.09 -3.00 -9.03
N VAL A 81 -14.22 -2.16 -9.61
CA VAL A 81 -12.82 -2.02 -9.17
C VAL A 81 -12.75 -1.41 -7.77
N HIS A 82 -13.48 -0.33 -7.50
CA HIS A 82 -13.48 0.31 -6.18
C HIS A 82 -13.94 -0.66 -5.08
N GLN A 83 -15.04 -1.38 -5.32
CA GLN A 83 -15.55 -2.36 -4.37
C GLN A 83 -14.59 -3.54 -4.17
N THR A 84 -13.89 -3.96 -5.23
CA THR A 84 -12.90 -5.04 -5.18
C THR A 84 -11.71 -4.64 -4.32
N LEU A 85 -11.15 -3.44 -4.53
CA LEU A 85 -10.00 -2.94 -3.76
C LEU A 85 -10.37 -2.73 -2.29
N TRP A 86 -11.52 -2.09 -2.02
CA TRP A 86 -11.99 -1.89 -0.66
C TRP A 86 -12.23 -3.22 0.06
N GLY A 87 -12.93 -4.16 -0.58
CA GLY A 87 -13.22 -5.48 0.01
C GLY A 87 -11.96 -6.30 0.28
N ALA A 88 -11.01 -6.31 -0.65
CA ALA A 88 -9.74 -7.02 -0.47
C ALA A 88 -8.88 -6.40 0.64
N GLY A 89 -8.80 -5.06 0.69
CA GLY A 89 -8.09 -4.34 1.76
C GLY A 89 -8.73 -4.57 3.14
N ALA A 90 -10.05 -4.48 3.23
CA ALA A 90 -10.79 -4.71 4.47
C ALA A 90 -10.63 -6.16 4.96
N LEU A 91 -10.70 -7.14 4.05
CA LEU A 91 -10.47 -8.55 4.39
C LEU A 91 -9.04 -8.78 4.89
N LEU A 92 -8.04 -8.17 4.24
CA LEU A 92 -6.65 -8.28 4.68
C LEU A 92 -6.45 -7.66 6.07
N ALA A 93 -7.04 -6.49 6.33
CA ALA A 93 -6.92 -5.80 7.62
C ALA A 93 -7.60 -6.56 8.78
N ALA A 94 -8.73 -7.22 8.51
CA ALA A 94 -9.50 -7.96 9.52
C ALA A 94 -9.01 -9.41 9.72
N SER A 95 -8.04 -9.88 8.93
CA SER A 95 -7.63 -11.29 8.87
C SER A 95 -6.27 -11.51 9.53
N GLU A 96 -6.16 -12.58 10.32
CA GLU A 96 -4.86 -13.08 10.81
C GLU A 96 -4.05 -13.81 9.72
N LYS A 97 -4.70 -14.15 8.59
CA LYS A 97 -4.06 -14.82 7.45
C LYS A 97 -3.24 -13.83 6.63
N SER A 98 -2.08 -14.28 6.17
CA SER A 98 -1.25 -13.51 5.25
C SER A 98 -1.91 -13.32 3.88
N ALA A 99 -1.49 -12.27 3.15
CA ALA A 99 -1.93 -12.04 1.78
C ALA A 99 -1.68 -13.25 0.84
N PHE A 100 -0.62 -14.01 1.08
CA PHE A 100 -0.35 -15.27 0.36
C PHE A 100 -1.49 -16.29 0.56
N ARG A 101 -1.95 -16.45 1.80
CA ARG A 101 -3.05 -17.38 2.14
C ARG A 101 -4.38 -16.90 1.58
N LEU A 102 -4.72 -15.62 1.77
CA LEU A 102 -5.96 -15.03 1.24
C LEU A 102 -6.03 -15.14 -0.28
N ARG A 103 -4.93 -14.85 -1.00
CA ARG A 103 -4.85 -15.04 -2.45
C ARG A 103 -5.07 -16.50 -2.84
N GLY A 104 -4.50 -17.45 -2.09
CA GLY A 104 -4.70 -18.88 -2.32
C GLY A 104 -6.16 -19.31 -2.19
N GLU A 105 -6.89 -18.77 -1.21
CA GLU A 105 -8.30 -19.11 -0.95
C GLU A 105 -9.26 -18.67 -2.07
N VAL A 106 -8.90 -17.62 -2.82
CA VAL A 106 -9.66 -17.14 -3.99
C VAL A 106 -9.14 -17.70 -5.33
N THR A 107 -8.23 -18.67 -5.28
CA THR A 107 -7.59 -19.26 -6.47
C THR A 107 -7.92 -20.75 -6.58
N SER A 108 -8.89 -21.10 -7.42
CA SER A 108 -9.16 -22.50 -7.78
C SER A 108 -8.19 -22.98 -8.88
N PRO A 109 -7.68 -24.22 -8.82
CA PRO A 109 -6.87 -24.80 -9.89
C PRO A 109 -7.60 -24.75 -11.24
N GLY A 110 -6.93 -24.23 -12.27
CA GLY A 110 -7.51 -24.07 -13.62
C GLY A 110 -8.59 -22.98 -13.75
N GLY A 111 -8.85 -22.20 -12.69
CA GLY A 111 -9.82 -21.11 -12.71
C GLY A 111 -9.29 -19.81 -13.32
N THR A 112 -10.18 -18.83 -13.48
CA THR A 112 -9.86 -17.50 -14.03
C THR A 112 -8.80 -16.77 -13.21
N THR A 113 -8.85 -16.85 -11.88
CA THR A 113 -7.84 -16.26 -10.98
C THR A 113 -6.45 -16.84 -11.25
N ALA A 114 -6.35 -18.16 -11.44
CA ALA A 114 -5.07 -18.82 -11.69
C ALA A 114 -4.46 -18.38 -13.03
N ALA A 115 -5.29 -18.25 -14.08
CA ALA A 115 -4.85 -17.75 -15.38
C ALA A 115 -4.36 -16.30 -15.32
N ALA A 116 -5.09 -15.41 -14.63
CA ALA A 116 -4.68 -14.02 -14.47
C ALA A 116 -3.39 -13.88 -13.64
N LEU A 117 -3.25 -14.63 -12.54
CA LEU A 117 -2.04 -14.60 -11.71
C LEU A 117 -0.82 -15.12 -12.47
N HIS A 118 -0.98 -16.12 -13.34
CA HIS A 118 0.11 -16.59 -14.19
C HIS A 118 0.67 -15.48 -15.08
N VAL A 119 -0.20 -14.73 -15.77
CA VAL A 119 0.20 -13.59 -16.61
C VAL A 119 0.90 -12.50 -15.78
N LEU A 120 0.41 -12.20 -14.58
CA LEU A 120 1.04 -11.19 -13.70
C LEU A 120 2.44 -11.61 -13.22
N GLU A 121 2.63 -12.90 -12.90
CA GLU A 121 3.94 -13.43 -12.48
C GLU A 121 4.92 -13.49 -13.66
N GLU A 122 4.47 -13.95 -14.84
CA GLU A 122 5.30 -13.93 -16.06
C GLU A 122 5.69 -12.51 -16.49
N GLY A 123 4.79 -11.54 -16.29
CA GLY A 123 5.05 -10.12 -16.52
C GLY A 123 5.99 -9.48 -15.49
N GLY A 124 6.46 -10.21 -14.49
CA GLY A 124 7.42 -9.69 -13.50
C GLY A 124 6.81 -8.69 -12.52
N PHE A 125 5.53 -8.84 -12.15
CA PHE A 125 4.86 -7.92 -11.22
C PHE A 125 5.62 -7.75 -9.90
N ARG A 126 6.21 -8.83 -9.36
CA ARG A 126 6.98 -8.79 -8.11
C ARG A 126 8.25 -7.93 -8.23
N SER A 127 9.02 -8.13 -9.30
CA SER A 127 10.21 -7.33 -9.55
C SER A 127 9.86 -5.87 -9.78
N LEU A 128 8.79 -5.59 -10.53
CA LEU A 128 8.35 -4.22 -10.78
C LEU A 128 7.99 -3.49 -9.48
N MET A 129 7.24 -4.15 -8.58
CA MET A 129 6.90 -3.57 -7.28
C MET A 129 8.14 -3.36 -6.40
N GLN A 130 9.09 -4.29 -6.42
CA GLN A 130 10.35 -4.14 -5.71
C GLN A 130 11.14 -2.92 -6.23
N ASP A 131 11.27 -2.79 -7.55
CA ASP A 131 12.00 -1.68 -8.18
C ASP A 131 11.33 -0.33 -7.89
N ALA A 132 10.00 -0.27 -7.93
CA ALA A 132 9.24 0.93 -7.60
C ALA A 132 9.48 1.39 -6.15
N ILE A 133 9.41 0.48 -5.18
CA ILE A 133 9.66 0.77 -3.76
C ILE A 133 11.12 1.18 -3.55
N GLN A 134 12.07 0.48 -4.17
CA GLN A 134 13.49 0.83 -4.06
C GLN A 134 13.79 2.20 -4.64
N SER A 135 13.17 2.54 -5.77
CA SER A 135 13.29 3.85 -6.41
C SER A 135 12.77 4.96 -5.50
N ALA A 136 11.58 4.79 -4.94
CA ALA A 136 10.99 5.77 -4.00
C ALA A 136 11.86 5.94 -2.75
N ALA A 137 12.39 4.85 -2.17
CA ALA A 137 13.25 4.93 -0.99
C ALA A 137 14.59 5.62 -1.30
N ARG A 138 15.18 5.39 -2.49
CA ARG A 138 16.41 6.09 -2.91
C ARG A 138 16.16 7.57 -3.11
N GLN A 139 15.02 7.93 -3.70
CA GLN A 139 14.64 9.32 -3.87
C GLN A 139 14.41 10.03 -2.53
N SER A 140 13.75 9.36 -1.58
CA SER A 140 13.56 9.87 -0.22
C SER A 140 14.89 10.22 0.45
N ARG A 141 15.86 9.28 0.42
CA ARG A 141 17.22 9.51 0.94
C ARG A 141 17.91 10.69 0.29
N PHE A 142 17.89 10.74 -1.03
CA PHE A 142 18.52 11.82 -1.79
C PHE A 142 17.95 13.19 -1.43
N LEU A 143 16.63 13.29 -1.28
CA LEU A 143 15.98 14.55 -0.85
C LEU A 143 16.32 14.92 0.59
N GLY A 144 16.46 13.93 1.48
CA GLY A 144 16.89 14.14 2.87
C GLY A 144 18.33 14.66 2.98
N GLU A 145 19.23 14.13 2.14
CA GLU A 145 20.62 14.61 2.04
C GLU A 145 20.67 16.07 1.57
N GLN A 146 19.92 16.43 0.52
CA GLN A 146 19.86 17.81 0.00
C GLN A 146 19.27 18.82 1.00
N ALA A 147 18.30 18.41 1.82
CA ALA A 147 17.69 19.28 2.82
C ALA A 147 18.63 19.57 4.02
N SER A 148 19.71 18.80 4.15
CA SER A 148 20.69 18.91 5.24
C SER A 148 21.92 19.76 4.85
N GLU A 149 22.03 20.17 3.58
CA GLU A 149 23.04 21.11 3.05
C GLU A 149 22.59 22.56 3.15
#